data_AF-A0A1G7FKW2-F1
#
_entry.id   AF-A0A1G7FKW2-F1
#
_cell.length_a   1.000
_cell.length_b   1.000
_cell.length_c   1.000
_cell.angle_alpha   90.00
_cell.angle_beta   90.00
_cell.angle_gamma   90.00
#
_symmetry.space_group_name_H-M   'P 1'
#
loop_
_entity.id
_entity.type
_entity.pdbx_description
1 polymer ?
#
loop_
_entity_poly.entity_id
_entity_poly.type
_entity_poly.pdbx_seq_one_letter_code
_entity_poly.pdbx_strand_id
1 'polypeptide(L)'
;MRFASLLRLIPLAATILVSACIPATQPAPPPPPPAPAAPTPPPPAPTVALGPDWRDWPLTSGTWRYTRQAGGSIANFGTGTPALTLRCDAATRRITLVRAGAPAGTATIRTSSTTRPLPLQSGGTAVLAAGDSLLDAMAFTRGRFVLEQPGTPPLVVPAYAEIGRVIEDCRG
;
A
#
# COMPACT_ATOMS: atom_id res chain seq x y z
N MET A 1 95.17 46.97 -4.92
CA MET A 1 96.14 46.34 -4.00
C MET A 1 95.36 45.23 -3.28
N ARG A 2 95.43 43.99 -3.78
CA ARG A 2 96.35 42.89 -3.42
C ARG A 2 96.27 42.49 -1.93
N PHE A 3 96.31 41.16 -1.73
CA PHE A 3 96.44 40.38 -0.49
C PHE A 3 95.10 40.07 0.19
N ALA A 4 94.51 38.87 0.10
CA ALA A 4 95.05 37.50 0.20
C ALA A 4 95.72 37.20 1.54
N SER A 5 95.13 36.30 2.34
CA SER A 5 95.79 35.33 3.23
C SER A 5 94.77 34.78 4.24
N LEU A 6 94.45 33.49 4.13
CA LEU A 6 95.10 32.37 4.86
C LEU A 6 94.64 32.34 6.32
N LEU A 7 93.75 31.40 6.67
CA LEU A 7 94.07 30.02 7.12
C LEU A 7 94.46 30.00 8.61
N ARG A 8 93.66 29.30 9.43
CA ARG A 8 94.03 28.48 10.61
C ARG A 8 92.75 28.11 11.38
N LEU A 9 92.34 26.84 11.35
CA LEU A 9 92.68 25.77 12.31
C LEU A 9 92.21 26.03 13.76
N ILE A 10 91.01 25.49 14.11
CA ILE A 10 90.69 24.44 15.14
C ILE A 10 91.33 24.61 16.56
N PRO A 11 90.78 24.14 17.71
CA PRO A 11 89.43 23.68 18.15
C PRO A 11 88.95 24.30 19.50
N LEU A 12 87.80 23.83 19.99
CA LEU A 12 87.57 23.30 21.35
C LEU A 12 86.46 23.99 22.17
N ALA A 13 85.42 23.19 22.40
CA ALA A 13 84.58 23.10 23.60
C ALA A 13 83.91 24.38 24.14
N ALA A 14 82.58 24.44 23.96
CA ALA A 14 81.68 24.80 25.05
C ALA A 14 80.22 24.44 24.68
N THR A 15 79.69 23.47 25.42
CA THR A 15 78.32 23.44 25.94
C THR A 15 77.43 24.65 25.64
N ILE A 16 76.21 24.40 25.13
CA ILE A 16 74.92 24.83 25.72
C ILE A 16 73.79 24.29 24.81
N LEU A 17 73.01 23.34 25.35
CA LEU A 17 71.71 22.95 24.82
C LEU A 17 70.68 24.00 25.24
N VAL A 18 70.11 24.75 24.29
CA VAL A 18 68.84 25.50 24.46
C VAL A 18 68.10 25.37 23.13
N SER A 19 67.18 24.41 23.04
CA SER A 19 65.73 24.61 23.21
C SER A 19 65.09 25.42 22.08
N ALA A 20 64.43 24.70 21.16
CA ALA A 20 63.21 25.16 20.49
C ALA A 20 62.64 24.04 19.58
N CYS A 21 62.09 22.97 20.17
CA CYS A 21 61.07 22.19 19.47
C CYS A 21 59.71 22.70 19.95
N ILE A 22 59.16 23.68 19.24
CA ILE A 22 57.75 24.07 19.39
C ILE A 22 56.95 23.09 18.54
N PRO A 23 56.08 22.25 19.12
CA PRO A 23 55.09 21.52 18.34
C PRO A 23 54.08 22.53 17.79
N ALA A 24 53.98 22.63 16.46
CA ALA A 24 52.92 23.40 15.83
C ALA A 24 51.58 22.72 16.15
N THR A 25 50.73 23.37 16.94
CA THR A 25 49.36 22.92 17.17
C THR A 25 48.55 23.14 15.89
N GLN A 26 48.21 22.06 15.19
CA GLN A 26 47.33 22.10 14.03
C GLN A 26 45.91 22.49 14.50
N PRO A 27 45.29 23.55 13.95
CA PRO A 27 43.92 23.91 14.28
C PRO A 27 42.97 22.75 14.00
N ALA A 28 42.06 22.49 14.93
CA ALA A 28 41.06 21.44 14.78
C ALA A 28 40.21 21.70 13.52
N PRO A 29 39.83 20.66 12.76
CA PRO A 29 38.98 20.82 11.59
C PRO A 29 37.64 21.47 11.99
N PRO A 30 37.11 22.41 11.19
CA PRO A 30 35.81 23.00 11.48
C PRO A 30 34.73 21.91 11.47
N PRO A 31 33.69 22.02 12.32
CA PRO A 31 32.62 21.03 12.39
C PRO A 31 31.91 20.91 11.03
N PRO A 32 31.47 19.69 10.65
CA PRO A 32 30.75 19.47 9.41
C PRO A 32 29.44 20.29 9.39
N PRO A 33 29.03 20.81 8.22
CA PRO A 33 27.80 21.57 8.11
C PRO A 33 26.57 20.74 8.53
N PRO A 34 25.54 21.37 9.13
CA PRO A 34 24.32 20.68 9.54
C PRO A 34 23.68 19.94 8.36
N ALA A 35 23.27 18.70 8.58
CA ALA A 35 22.55 17.92 7.57
C ALA A 35 21.23 18.62 7.19
N PRO A 36 20.84 18.61 5.90
CA PRO A 36 19.56 19.15 5.46
C PRO A 36 18.40 18.52 6.25
N ALA A 37 17.47 19.35 6.74
CA ALA A 37 16.28 18.87 7.41
C ALA A 37 15.47 17.96 6.48
N ALA A 38 15.01 16.82 6.99
CA ALA A 38 14.13 15.93 6.24
C ALA A 38 12.84 16.69 5.85
N PRO A 39 12.34 16.50 4.61
CA PRO A 39 11.09 17.13 4.19
C PRO A 39 9.95 16.68 5.11
N THR A 40 9.13 17.63 5.53
CA THR A 40 7.95 17.40 6.37
C THR A 40 7.01 16.42 5.67
N PRO A 41 6.45 15.41 6.38
CA PRO A 41 5.47 14.53 5.78
C PRO A 41 4.27 15.33 5.25
N PRO A 42 3.71 14.98 4.08
CA PRO A 42 2.53 15.65 3.56
C PRO A 42 1.37 15.52 4.55
N PRO A 43 0.51 16.56 4.67
CA PRO A 43 -0.66 16.47 5.54
C PRO A 43 -1.55 15.27 5.15
N PRO A 44 -2.14 14.56 6.13
CA PRO A 44 -3.01 13.44 5.84
C PRO A 44 -4.18 13.88 4.96
N ALA A 45 -4.50 13.08 3.94
CA ALA A 45 -5.58 13.39 3.03
C ALA A 45 -6.92 13.53 3.80
N PRO A 46 -7.79 14.48 3.44
CA PRO A 46 -9.08 14.65 4.08
C PRO A 46 -9.90 13.35 3.92
N THR A 47 -10.31 12.76 5.04
CA THR A 47 -11.25 11.63 5.03
C THR A 47 -12.62 12.17 4.63
N VAL A 48 -13.14 11.75 3.48
CA VAL A 48 -14.50 12.09 3.07
C VAL A 48 -15.46 11.46 4.09
N ALA A 49 -16.16 12.30 4.86
CA ALA A 49 -17.21 11.83 5.73
C ALA A 49 -18.32 11.22 4.87
N LEU A 50 -18.63 9.95 5.11
CA LEU A 50 -19.71 9.27 4.41
C LEU A 50 -21.05 9.83 4.91
N GLY A 51 -21.88 10.29 3.97
CA GLY A 51 -23.22 10.77 4.27
C GLY A 51 -24.15 9.65 4.75
N PRO A 52 -25.37 10.00 5.19
CA PRO A 52 -26.33 9.03 5.71
C PRO A 52 -26.89 8.10 4.62
N ASP A 53 -26.99 8.55 3.36
CA ASP A 53 -27.42 7.70 2.24
C ASP A 53 -26.22 7.06 1.54
N TRP A 54 -26.16 5.74 1.61
CA TRP A 54 -25.12 4.93 0.98
C TRP A 54 -25.10 5.03 -0.54
N ARG A 55 -26.24 5.40 -1.16
CA ARG A 55 -26.33 5.51 -2.63
C ARG A 55 -25.50 6.66 -3.18
N ASP A 56 -25.30 7.69 -2.36
CA ASP A 56 -24.53 8.89 -2.68
C ASP A 56 -23.05 8.73 -2.33
N TRP A 57 -22.66 7.60 -1.74
CA TRP A 57 -21.25 7.35 -1.44
C TRP A 57 -20.44 7.25 -2.75
N PRO A 58 -19.23 7.82 -2.77
CA PRO A 58 -18.37 7.71 -3.93
C PRO A 58 -18.04 6.24 -4.19
N LEU A 59 -18.03 5.85 -5.47
CA LEU A 59 -17.58 4.52 -5.86
C LEU A 59 -16.13 4.33 -5.41
N THR A 60 -15.81 3.14 -4.92
CA THR A 60 -14.42 2.76 -4.71
C THR A 60 -13.71 2.79 -6.06
N SER A 61 -12.48 3.32 -6.09
CA SER A 61 -11.67 3.32 -7.31
C SER A 61 -11.48 1.90 -7.84
N GLY A 62 -11.86 1.67 -9.09
CA GLY A 62 -11.68 0.38 -9.74
C GLY A 62 -12.64 0.16 -10.90
N THR A 63 -12.38 -0.91 -11.65
CA THR A 63 -13.29 -1.41 -12.67
C THR A 63 -13.36 -2.93 -12.60
N TRP A 64 -14.44 -3.49 -13.14
CA TRP A 64 -14.59 -4.93 -13.29
C TRP A 64 -13.78 -5.45 -14.47
N ARG A 65 -13.20 -6.64 -14.29
CA ARG A 65 -12.55 -7.42 -15.33
C ARG A 65 -13.00 -8.87 -15.20
N TYR A 66 -13.72 -9.34 -16.21
CA TYR A 66 -14.15 -10.73 -16.32
C TYR A 66 -13.10 -11.56 -17.05
N THR A 67 -12.92 -12.81 -16.64
CA THR A 67 -12.11 -13.80 -17.34
C THR A 67 -12.75 -15.17 -17.20
N ARG A 68 -12.88 -15.88 -18.31
CA ARG A 68 -13.29 -17.28 -18.31
C ARG A 68 -12.08 -18.17 -17.99
N GLN A 69 -12.28 -19.21 -17.20
CA GLN A 69 -11.22 -20.12 -16.76
C GLN A 69 -11.62 -21.58 -16.98
N ALA A 70 -10.64 -22.48 -17.00
CA ALA A 70 -10.93 -23.91 -16.96
C ALA A 70 -11.64 -24.21 -15.62
N GLY A 71 -12.87 -24.70 -15.68
CA GLY A 71 -13.68 -25.02 -14.50
C GLY A 71 -14.53 -23.88 -13.94
N GLY A 72 -14.65 -22.73 -14.63
CA GLY A 72 -15.57 -21.66 -14.23
C GLY A 72 -15.23 -20.29 -14.81
N SER A 73 -15.42 -19.26 -14.00
CA SER A 73 -15.11 -17.88 -14.37
C SER A 73 -14.80 -17.03 -13.16
N ILE A 74 -14.17 -15.89 -13.41
CA ILE A 74 -13.77 -14.93 -12.39
C ILE A 74 -14.09 -13.51 -12.85
N ALA A 75 -14.59 -12.69 -11.93
CA ALA A 75 -14.72 -11.25 -12.09
C ALA A 75 -13.96 -10.58 -10.94
N ASN A 76 -13.04 -9.69 -11.30
CA ASN A 76 -12.21 -8.93 -10.37
C ASN A 76 -12.53 -7.45 -10.47
N PHE A 77 -12.78 -6.80 -9.33
CA PHE A 77 -12.97 -5.36 -9.23
C PHE A 77 -11.76 -4.71 -8.56
N GLY A 78 -11.16 -3.70 -9.20
CA GLY A 78 -10.06 -2.92 -8.61
C GLY A 78 -9.26 -2.12 -9.64
N THR A 79 -8.12 -1.56 -9.22
CA THR A 79 -7.21 -0.74 -10.05
C THR A 79 -5.95 -1.51 -10.50
N GLY A 80 -6.02 -2.84 -10.55
CA GLY A 80 -4.90 -3.74 -10.82
C GLY A 80 -4.88 -4.88 -9.81
N THR A 81 -4.71 -4.53 -8.52
CA THR A 81 -4.96 -5.44 -7.41
C THR A 81 -6.47 -5.51 -7.15
N PRO A 82 -7.09 -6.71 -7.10
CA PRO A 82 -8.52 -6.84 -6.85
C PRO A 82 -8.84 -6.46 -5.40
N ALA A 83 -9.82 -5.57 -5.21
CA ALA A 83 -10.45 -5.27 -3.93
C ALA A 83 -11.62 -6.22 -3.64
N LEU A 84 -12.31 -6.68 -4.69
CA LEU A 84 -13.36 -7.70 -4.64
C LEU A 84 -13.21 -8.67 -5.80
N THR A 85 -13.37 -9.95 -5.50
CA THR A 85 -13.35 -11.02 -6.49
C THR A 85 -14.61 -11.87 -6.35
N LEU A 86 -15.24 -12.21 -7.47
CA LEU A 86 -16.25 -13.25 -7.59
C LEU A 86 -15.68 -14.36 -8.46
N ARG A 87 -15.62 -15.58 -7.93
CA ARG A 87 -15.13 -16.74 -8.67
C ARG A 87 -16.16 -17.84 -8.64
N CYS A 88 -16.61 -18.25 -9.83
CA CYS A 88 -17.38 -19.46 -9.97
C CYS A 88 -16.46 -20.70 -10.00
N ASP A 89 -16.84 -21.71 -9.24
CA ASP A 89 -16.45 -23.10 -9.45
C ASP A 89 -17.63 -23.86 -10.06
N ALA A 90 -17.52 -24.20 -11.34
CA ALA A 90 -18.58 -24.86 -12.10
C ALA A 90 -18.80 -26.32 -11.67
N ALA A 91 -17.78 -26.99 -11.12
CA ALA A 91 -17.90 -28.37 -10.67
C ALA A 91 -18.77 -28.46 -9.42
N THR A 92 -18.63 -27.50 -8.50
CA THR A 92 -19.38 -27.47 -7.24
C THR A 92 -20.59 -26.52 -7.26
N ARG A 93 -20.77 -25.76 -8.35
CA ARG A 93 -21.83 -24.74 -8.49
C ARG A 93 -21.82 -23.75 -7.33
N ARG A 94 -20.62 -23.32 -6.94
CA ARG A 94 -20.37 -22.37 -5.84
C ARG A 94 -19.69 -21.12 -6.35
N ILE A 95 -20.12 -19.98 -5.82
CA ILE A 95 -19.45 -18.70 -6.02
C ILE A 95 -18.69 -18.35 -4.76
N THR A 96 -17.38 -18.21 -4.90
CA THR A 96 -16.50 -17.66 -3.87
C THR A 96 -16.42 -16.15 -4.05
N LEU A 97 -16.83 -15.41 -3.03
CA LEU A 97 -16.62 -13.98 -2.92
C LEU A 97 -15.39 -13.74 -2.05
N VAL A 98 -14.43 -12.93 -2.51
CA VAL A 98 -13.24 -12.58 -1.73
C VAL A 98 -13.12 -11.06 -1.66
N ARG A 99 -13.09 -10.52 -0.45
CA ARG A 99 -12.76 -9.12 -0.18
C ARG A 99 -11.33 -9.01 0.30
N ALA A 100 -10.49 -8.31 -0.47
CA ALA A 100 -9.08 -8.15 -0.13
C ALA A 100 -8.89 -7.37 1.18
N GLY A 101 -7.98 -7.85 2.04
CA GLY A 101 -7.66 -7.20 3.31
C GLY A 101 -8.77 -7.29 4.37
N ALA A 102 -9.88 -7.99 4.11
CA ALA A 102 -10.92 -8.17 5.11
C ALA A 102 -10.52 -9.24 6.14
N PRO A 103 -10.67 -8.97 7.45
CA PRO A 103 -10.50 -9.99 8.47
C PRO A 103 -11.66 -11.00 8.44
N ALA A 104 -11.50 -12.13 9.13
CA ALA A 104 -12.63 -13.01 9.41
C ALA A 104 -13.65 -12.28 10.29
N GLY A 105 -14.94 -12.56 10.10
CA GLY A 105 -16.01 -11.90 10.84
C GLY A 105 -17.29 -11.79 10.02
N THR A 106 -18.17 -10.88 10.39
CA THR A 106 -19.42 -10.63 9.62
C THR A 106 -19.29 -9.33 8.85
N ALA A 107 -19.36 -9.43 7.52
CA ALA A 107 -19.59 -8.30 6.63
C ALA A 107 -21.09 -8.09 6.41
N THR A 108 -21.48 -6.94 5.88
CA THR A 108 -22.84 -6.67 5.42
C THR A 108 -22.79 -6.29 3.95
N ILE A 109 -23.60 -6.97 3.13
CA ILE A 109 -23.84 -6.55 1.75
C ILE A 109 -25.15 -5.77 1.72
N ARG A 110 -25.09 -4.52 1.27
CA ARG A 110 -26.23 -3.63 1.06
C ARG A 110 -26.44 -3.39 -0.42
N THR A 111 -27.63 -3.70 -0.89
CA THR A 111 -28.11 -3.51 -2.27
C THR A 111 -29.39 -2.66 -2.25
N SER A 112 -29.94 -2.33 -3.41
CA SER A 112 -31.23 -1.60 -3.46
C SER A 112 -32.43 -2.41 -2.96
N SER A 113 -32.36 -3.74 -2.92
CA SER A 113 -33.48 -4.62 -2.53
C SER A 113 -33.24 -5.36 -1.21
N THR A 114 -31.99 -5.55 -0.81
CA THR A 114 -31.61 -6.39 0.34
C THR A 114 -30.43 -5.80 1.10
N THR A 115 -30.48 -5.89 2.43
CA THR A 115 -29.30 -5.74 3.30
C THR A 115 -29.13 -7.05 4.06
N ARG A 116 -28.03 -7.77 3.81
CA ARG A 116 -27.80 -9.11 4.36
C ARG A 116 -26.43 -9.23 5.02
N PRO A 117 -26.34 -9.75 6.26
CA PRO A 117 -25.06 -10.13 6.86
C PRO A 117 -24.47 -11.33 6.10
N LEU A 118 -23.17 -11.25 5.82
CA LEU A 118 -22.39 -12.25 5.11
C LEU A 118 -21.19 -12.65 5.98
N PRO A 119 -21.14 -13.89 6.51
CA PRO A 119 -19.99 -14.37 7.25
C PRO A 119 -18.79 -14.50 6.30
N LEU A 120 -17.66 -13.91 6.69
CA LEU A 120 -16.37 -14.03 6.03
C LEU A 120 -15.44 -14.91 6.87
N GLN A 121 -14.85 -15.91 6.22
CA GLN A 121 -13.74 -16.68 6.74
C GLN A 121 -12.42 -15.89 6.67
N SER A 122 -11.33 -16.48 7.19
CA SER A 122 -9.98 -15.94 7.06
C SER A 122 -9.63 -15.62 5.60
N GLY A 123 -9.00 -14.47 5.37
CA GLY A 123 -8.72 -13.98 4.02
C GLY A 123 -9.94 -13.36 3.32
N GLY A 124 -10.96 -12.95 4.08
CA GLY A 124 -12.10 -12.17 3.56
C GLY A 124 -13.00 -12.94 2.60
N THR A 125 -13.04 -14.26 2.74
CA THR A 125 -13.73 -15.15 1.80
C THR A 125 -15.12 -15.48 2.30
N ALA A 126 -16.11 -15.56 1.40
CA ALA A 126 -17.42 -16.16 1.63
C ALA A 126 -17.78 -17.10 0.47
N VAL A 127 -18.55 -18.15 0.75
CA VAL A 127 -18.96 -19.12 -0.28
C VAL A 127 -20.48 -19.19 -0.34
N LEU A 128 -21.02 -18.88 -1.52
CA LEU A 128 -22.45 -18.85 -1.82
C LEU A 128 -22.79 -19.99 -2.78
N ALA A 129 -23.97 -20.57 -2.65
CA ALA A 129 -24.50 -21.45 -3.69
C ALA A 129 -24.82 -20.61 -4.94
N ALA A 130 -24.69 -21.17 -6.14
CA ALA A 130 -25.00 -20.44 -7.38
C ALA A 130 -26.46 -19.89 -7.42
N GLY A 131 -27.38 -20.54 -6.71
CA GLY A 131 -28.77 -20.10 -6.55
C GLY A 131 -29.04 -19.18 -5.35
N ASP A 132 -28.02 -18.69 -4.63
CA ASP A 132 -28.25 -17.78 -3.50
C ASP A 132 -28.79 -16.43 -3.99
N SER A 133 -29.97 -16.05 -3.48
CA SER A 133 -30.67 -14.80 -3.84
C SER A 133 -29.85 -13.51 -3.63
N LEU A 134 -28.83 -13.53 -2.77
CA LEU A 134 -27.92 -12.39 -2.60
C LEU A 134 -27.15 -12.07 -3.89
N LEU A 135 -26.83 -13.09 -4.69
CA LEU A 135 -26.15 -12.92 -5.97
C LEU A 135 -27.04 -12.13 -6.95
N ASP A 136 -28.33 -12.45 -7.01
CA ASP A 136 -29.29 -11.72 -7.83
C ASP A 136 -29.49 -10.29 -7.32
N ALA A 137 -29.58 -10.11 -5.98
CA ALA A 137 -29.68 -8.79 -5.38
C ALA A 137 -28.46 -7.91 -5.72
N MET A 138 -27.26 -8.48 -5.79
CA MET A 138 -26.04 -7.78 -6.22
C MET A 138 -26.05 -7.46 -7.72
N ALA A 139 -26.46 -8.40 -8.57
CA ALA A 139 -26.46 -8.21 -10.03
C ALA A 139 -27.52 -7.20 -10.49
N PHE A 140 -28.67 -7.15 -9.82
CA PHE A 140 -29.80 -6.28 -10.17
C PHE A 140 -29.94 -5.03 -9.28
N THR A 141 -28.95 -4.73 -8.44
CA THR A 141 -28.96 -3.51 -7.63
C THR A 141 -28.92 -2.26 -8.53
N ARG A 142 -29.57 -1.18 -8.10
CA ARG A 142 -29.57 0.09 -8.84
C ARG A 142 -28.23 0.82 -8.70
N GLY A 143 -27.37 0.63 -9.70
CA GLY A 143 -26.10 1.35 -9.86
C GLY A 143 -24.95 0.78 -9.03
N ARG A 144 -25.13 0.60 -7.72
CA ARG A 144 -24.07 0.08 -6.83
C ARG A 144 -24.61 -0.80 -5.71
N PHE A 145 -23.71 -1.57 -5.11
CA PHE A 145 -23.91 -2.19 -3.81
C PHE A 145 -22.71 -1.86 -2.91
N VAL A 146 -22.88 -2.04 -1.61
CA VAL A 146 -21.85 -1.78 -0.62
C VAL A 146 -21.53 -3.06 0.13
N LEU A 147 -20.25 -3.33 0.34
CA LEU A 147 -19.77 -4.32 1.29
C LEU A 147 -19.09 -3.59 2.45
N GLU A 148 -19.72 -3.68 3.61
CA GLU A 148 -19.26 -3.05 4.85
C GLU A 148 -18.78 -4.10 5.84
N GLN A 149 -17.74 -3.79 6.60
CA GLN A 149 -17.33 -4.61 7.74
C GLN A 149 -16.63 -3.73 8.77
N PRO A 150 -16.92 -3.92 10.07
CA PRO A 150 -16.26 -3.16 11.13
C PRO A 150 -14.73 -3.21 11.01
N GLY A 151 -14.08 -2.06 11.21
CA GLY A 151 -12.62 -1.93 11.14
C GLY A 151 -12.01 -1.89 9.75
N THR A 152 -12.83 -1.78 8.69
CA THR A 152 -12.35 -1.68 7.30
C THR A 152 -13.11 -0.61 6.52
N PRO A 153 -12.49 0.07 5.54
CA PRO A 153 -13.20 1.01 4.67
C PRO A 153 -14.31 0.30 3.86
N PRO A 154 -15.51 0.87 3.73
CA PRO A 154 -16.57 0.25 2.95
C PRO A 154 -16.18 0.15 1.48
N LEU A 155 -16.56 -0.95 0.86
CA LEU A 155 -16.34 -1.15 -0.56
C LEU A 155 -17.64 -0.82 -1.31
N VAL A 156 -17.63 0.27 -2.08
CA VAL A 156 -18.79 0.75 -2.87
C VAL A 156 -18.54 0.37 -4.32
N VAL A 157 -19.25 -0.64 -4.81
CA VAL A 157 -18.93 -1.31 -6.07
C VAL A 157 -20.06 -1.13 -7.07
N PRO A 158 -19.77 -0.73 -8.32
CA PRO A 158 -20.79 -0.65 -9.34
C PRO A 158 -21.29 -2.04 -9.75
N ALA A 159 -22.57 -2.16 -10.07
CA ALA A 159 -23.18 -3.43 -10.48
C ALA A 159 -23.13 -3.61 -12.00
N TYR A 160 -21.93 -3.84 -12.53
CA TYR A 160 -21.72 -4.07 -13.96
C TYR A 160 -21.96 -5.53 -14.36
N ALA A 161 -22.03 -5.77 -15.68
CA ALA A 161 -22.43 -7.03 -16.28
C ALA A 161 -21.53 -8.23 -15.90
N GLU A 162 -20.28 -7.99 -15.50
CA GLU A 162 -19.32 -9.04 -15.12
C GLU A 162 -19.80 -9.88 -13.94
N ILE A 163 -20.56 -9.29 -13.02
CA ILE A 163 -21.18 -10.00 -11.89
C ILE A 163 -22.18 -11.03 -12.41
N GLY A 164 -23.10 -10.57 -13.29
CA GLY A 164 -24.12 -11.42 -13.91
C GLY A 164 -23.49 -12.57 -14.70
N ARG A 165 -22.44 -12.29 -15.49
CA ARG A 165 -21.72 -13.32 -16.27
C ARG A 165 -21.14 -14.43 -15.38
N VAL A 166 -20.52 -14.08 -14.25
CA VAL A 166 -20.01 -15.11 -13.31
C VAL A 166 -21.15 -15.92 -12.70
N ILE A 167 -22.28 -15.28 -12.39
CA ILE A 167 -23.45 -15.97 -11.83
C ILE A 167 -24.07 -16.93 -12.85
N GLU A 168 -24.26 -16.48 -14.09
CA GLU A 168 -24.80 -17.28 -15.20
C GLU A 168 -23.91 -18.49 -15.49
N ASP A 169 -22.60 -18.29 -15.66
CA ASP A 169 -21.64 -19.38 -15.85
C ASP A 169 -21.72 -20.40 -14.71
N CYS A 170 -21.96 -19.94 -13.48
CA CYS A 170 -22.08 -20.83 -12.34
C CYS A 170 -23.40 -21.56 -12.24
N ARG A 171 -24.47 -21.04 -12.82
CA ARG A 171 -25.79 -21.71 -12.83
C ARG A 171 -25.89 -22.74 -13.95
N GLY A 172 -25.21 -22.51 -15.08
CA GLY A 172 -25.12 -23.47 -16.18
C GLY A 172 -26.11 -23.14 -17.28
#